data_AF-A0AA42S6X8-F1
#
_entry.id   AF-A0AA42S6X8-F1
#
_cell.length_a   1.000
_cell.length_b   1.000
_cell.length_c   1.000
_cell.angle_alpha   90.00
_cell.angle_beta   90.00
_cell.angle_gamma   90.00
#
_symmetry.space_group_name_H-M   'P 1'
#
loop_
_entity.id
_entity.type
_entity.pdbx_description
1 polymer ?
#
loop_
_entity_poly.entity_id
_entity_poly.type
_entity_poly.pdbx_seq_one_letter_code
_entity_poly.pdbx_strand_id
1 'polypeptide(L)'
;MTTLTLSRLASTPVVEAKPSRLFATAHAALTFAYNHTDQVYDRPMMARMAQAPSEGKGLGGTDGAGQAAFVFGALDPLPRLYRAILVARFAPRTDRCKCCQGTVDRHDWLAAVREISDAAACGALSAHPTPRVLRDAIVARYFGKDLKLSEAAERAGVSAATATNHNGKIKLWLYGTRTTKQKGGERGAGQKGVEALAMEHAADLLSAKGLCD
;
A
#
# COMPACT_ATOMS: atom_id res chain seq x y z
N MET A 1 51.95 -18.61 -52.62
CA MET A 1 51.66 -17.79 -51.42
C MET A 1 50.34 -17.09 -51.66
N THR A 2 49.26 -17.60 -51.09
CA THR A 2 47.89 -17.14 -51.35
C THR A 2 47.36 -16.55 -50.05
N THR A 3 47.21 -15.22 -50.01
CA THR A 3 46.70 -14.48 -48.85
C THR A 3 45.18 -14.59 -48.79
N LEU A 4 44.66 -15.29 -47.78
CA LEU A 4 43.24 -15.35 -47.44
C LEU A 4 42.86 -14.12 -46.62
N THR A 5 42.04 -13.24 -47.18
CA THR A 5 41.41 -12.12 -46.49
C THR A 5 40.20 -12.62 -45.69
N LEU A 6 40.35 -12.69 -44.36
CA LEU A 6 39.27 -12.95 -43.41
C LEU A 6 38.29 -11.76 -43.39
N SER A 7 37.10 -11.97 -43.94
CA SER A 7 36.00 -11.01 -43.88
C SER A 7 35.47 -10.93 -42.44
N ARG A 8 35.54 -9.74 -41.84
CA ARG A 8 34.99 -9.48 -40.50
C ARG A 8 33.47 -9.38 -40.61
N LEU A 9 32.77 -10.38 -40.07
CA LEU A 9 31.34 -10.28 -39.80
C LEU A 9 31.09 -9.14 -38.82
N ALA A 10 30.10 -8.31 -39.14
CA ALA A 10 29.63 -7.25 -38.26
C ALA A 10 29.06 -7.87 -36.98
N SER A 11 29.70 -7.62 -35.85
CA SER A 11 29.16 -7.94 -34.54
C SER A 11 27.84 -7.19 -34.37
N THR A 12 26.73 -7.92 -34.26
CA THR A 12 25.47 -7.36 -33.81
C THR A 12 25.69 -6.67 -32.46
N PRO A 13 25.23 -5.44 -32.25
CA PRO A 13 25.29 -4.83 -30.94
C PRO A 13 24.47 -5.72 -30.00
N VAL A 14 25.12 -6.23 -28.97
CA VAL A 14 24.43 -6.82 -27.82
C VAL A 14 23.63 -5.68 -27.23
N VAL A 15 22.34 -5.61 -27.57
CA VAL A 15 21.39 -4.76 -26.87
C VAL A 15 21.38 -5.31 -25.45
N GLU A 16 22.03 -4.58 -24.55
CA GLU A 16 22.02 -4.86 -23.12
C GLU A 16 20.55 -4.83 -22.70
N ALA A 17 19.95 -6.01 -22.60
CA ALA A 17 18.56 -6.18 -22.23
C ALA A 17 18.41 -5.67 -20.81
N LYS A 18 17.99 -4.40 -20.68
CA LYS A 18 17.58 -3.82 -19.41
C LYS A 18 16.61 -4.84 -18.80
N PRO A 19 16.89 -5.42 -17.62
CA PRO A 19 16.05 -6.47 -17.07
C PRO A 19 14.64 -5.92 -17.02
N SER A 20 13.71 -6.58 -17.74
CA SER A 20 12.32 -6.17 -17.77
C SER A 20 11.81 -6.20 -16.33
N ARG A 21 11.60 -5.03 -15.73
CA ARG A 21 11.12 -4.94 -14.35
C ARG A 21 9.75 -5.62 -14.28
N LEU A 22 9.50 -6.38 -13.22
CA LEU A 22 8.31 -7.23 -13.11
C LEU A 22 7.00 -6.42 -13.07
N PHE A 23 7.05 -5.20 -12.52
CA PHE A 23 5.90 -4.31 -12.39
C PHE A 23 6.22 -2.91 -12.94
N ALA A 24 5.22 -2.27 -13.54
CA ALA A 24 5.35 -0.90 -14.06
C ALA A 24 5.55 0.15 -12.95
N THR A 25 4.97 -0.06 -11.76
CA THR A 25 5.09 0.86 -10.62
C THR A 25 5.06 0.11 -9.29
N ALA A 26 5.58 0.74 -8.23
CA ALA A 26 5.44 0.24 -6.86
C ALA A 26 3.97 0.03 -6.47
N HIS A 27 3.07 0.93 -6.88
CA HIS A 27 1.64 0.79 -6.64
C HIS A 27 1.05 -0.47 -7.28
N ALA A 28 1.47 -0.80 -8.51
CA ALA A 28 1.05 -2.01 -9.20
C ALA A 28 1.59 -3.27 -8.50
N ALA A 29 2.85 -3.27 -8.07
CA ALA A 29 3.45 -4.37 -7.33
C ALA A 29 2.73 -4.63 -6.00
N LEU A 30 2.45 -3.58 -5.23
CA LEU A 30 1.72 -3.67 -3.96
C LEU A 30 0.28 -4.14 -4.17
N THR A 31 -0.43 -3.58 -5.15
CA THR A 31 -1.80 -4.01 -5.47
C THR A 31 -1.83 -5.48 -5.87
N PHE A 32 -0.87 -5.93 -6.70
CA PHE A 32 -0.74 -7.34 -7.05
C PHE A 32 -0.51 -8.21 -5.81
N ALA A 33 0.52 -7.91 -5.02
CA ALA A 33 0.93 -8.76 -3.89
C ALA A 33 -0.18 -8.91 -2.83
N TYR A 34 -0.85 -7.82 -2.45
CA TYR A 34 -1.90 -7.84 -1.42
C TYR A 34 -3.22 -8.47 -1.87
N ASN A 35 -3.46 -8.58 -3.18
CA ASN A 35 -4.69 -9.17 -3.73
C ASN A 35 -4.46 -10.55 -4.38
N HIS A 36 -3.22 -11.04 -4.41
CA HIS A 36 -2.87 -12.27 -5.10
C HIS A 36 -3.59 -13.50 -4.51
N THR A 37 -3.71 -13.62 -3.19
CA THR A 37 -4.40 -14.75 -2.54
C THR A 37 -5.84 -14.88 -2.99
N ASP A 38 -6.56 -13.78 -3.11
CA ASP A 38 -7.99 -13.80 -3.47
C ASP A 38 -8.15 -14.20 -4.93
N GLN A 39 -7.22 -13.78 -5.80
CA GLN A 39 -7.17 -14.19 -7.20
C GLN A 39 -6.83 -15.69 -7.40
N VAL A 40 -6.10 -16.30 -6.43
CA VAL A 40 -5.69 -17.71 -6.44
C VAL A 40 -6.75 -18.68 -5.88
N TYR A 41 -7.77 -18.21 -5.17
CA TYR A 41 -8.87 -19.09 -4.72
C TYR A 41 -10.18 -18.87 -5.48
N ASP A 42 -10.45 -17.68 -6.01
CA ASP A 42 -11.75 -17.40 -6.67
C ASP A 42 -11.87 -17.86 -8.13
N ARG A 43 -10.81 -18.41 -8.74
CA ARG A 43 -10.82 -18.79 -10.16
C ARG A 43 -10.61 -20.28 -10.38
N PRO A 44 -11.53 -20.98 -11.09
CA PRO A 44 -11.34 -22.39 -11.43
C PRO A 44 -10.14 -22.54 -12.37
N MET A 45 -9.43 -23.66 -12.24
CA MET A 45 -8.16 -23.94 -12.95
C MET A 45 -8.24 -23.72 -14.47
N MET A 46 -9.36 -24.10 -15.11
CA MET A 46 -9.57 -23.88 -16.54
C MET A 46 -9.65 -22.41 -16.93
N ALA A 47 -10.22 -21.54 -16.08
CA ALA A 47 -10.26 -20.10 -16.32
C ALA A 47 -8.88 -19.43 -16.17
N ARG A 48 -7.95 -20.07 -15.44
CA ARG A 48 -6.56 -19.61 -15.35
C ARG A 48 -5.74 -19.99 -16.57
N MET A 49 -5.90 -21.22 -17.07
CA MET A 49 -5.17 -21.70 -18.24
C MET A 49 -5.60 -21.00 -19.54
N ALA A 50 -6.85 -20.55 -19.62
CA ALA A 50 -7.36 -19.80 -20.78
C ALA A 50 -6.90 -18.33 -20.84
N GLN A 51 -6.22 -17.82 -19.81
CA GLN A 51 -5.84 -16.41 -19.75
C GLN A 51 -4.45 -16.20 -20.37
N ALA A 52 -4.38 -15.40 -21.44
CA ALA A 52 -3.11 -15.04 -22.07
C ALA A 52 -2.18 -14.33 -21.04
N PRO A 53 -0.86 -14.55 -21.12
CA PRO A 53 0.10 -13.84 -20.27
C PRO A 53 -0.04 -12.34 -20.52
N SER A 54 -0.52 -11.60 -19.52
CA SER A 54 -0.62 -10.14 -19.61
C SER A 54 0.70 -9.51 -19.22
N GLU A 55 1.30 -8.74 -20.11
CA GLU A 55 2.49 -7.95 -19.83
C GLU A 55 2.25 -7.02 -18.62
N GLY A 56 3.18 -7.05 -17.65
CA GLY A 56 3.27 -6.07 -16.57
C GLY A 56 2.31 -6.22 -15.37
N LYS A 57 1.50 -7.29 -15.29
CA LYS A 57 0.58 -7.54 -14.14
C LYS A 57 1.03 -8.65 -13.19
N GLY A 58 2.27 -9.12 -13.31
CA GLY A 58 2.75 -10.31 -12.60
C GLY A 58 2.26 -11.62 -13.24
N LEU A 59 2.91 -12.72 -12.88
CA LEU A 59 2.57 -14.06 -13.35
C LEU A 59 1.34 -14.59 -12.60
N GLY A 60 0.56 -15.45 -13.27
CA GLY A 60 -0.55 -16.18 -12.64
C GLY A 60 -0.08 -17.45 -11.92
N GLY A 61 -0.91 -18.02 -11.06
CA GLY A 61 -0.67 -19.35 -10.45
C GLY A 61 0.47 -19.37 -9.41
N THR A 62 1.21 -20.48 -9.37
CA THR A 62 2.32 -20.71 -8.41
C THR A 62 3.43 -19.67 -8.55
N ASP A 63 3.69 -19.23 -9.77
CA ASP A 63 4.72 -18.23 -10.05
C ASP A 63 4.31 -16.85 -9.54
N GLY A 64 3.01 -16.55 -9.56
CA GLY A 64 2.46 -15.34 -8.95
C GLY A 64 2.59 -15.32 -7.41
N ALA A 65 2.49 -16.48 -6.77
CA ALA A 65 2.68 -16.59 -5.32
C ALA A 65 4.15 -16.33 -4.95
N GLY A 66 5.08 -16.82 -5.77
CA GLY A 66 6.50 -16.49 -5.66
C GLY A 66 6.78 -15.00 -5.85
N GLN A 67 6.14 -14.36 -6.82
CA GLN A 67 6.27 -12.91 -7.04
C GLN A 67 5.70 -12.09 -5.88
N ALA A 68 4.54 -12.47 -5.34
CA ALA A 68 3.95 -11.81 -4.18
C ALA A 68 4.86 -11.97 -2.95
N ALA A 69 5.40 -13.17 -2.72
CA ALA A 69 6.36 -13.42 -1.64
C ALA A 69 7.64 -12.59 -1.80
N PHE A 70 8.14 -12.42 -3.03
CA PHE A 70 9.32 -11.60 -3.29
C PHE A 70 9.05 -10.11 -3.02
N VAL A 71 7.86 -9.60 -3.37
CA VAL A 71 7.42 -8.24 -2.98
C VAL A 71 7.36 -8.10 -1.46
N PHE A 72 6.75 -9.05 -0.74
CA PHE A 72 6.69 -8.98 0.72
C PHE A 72 8.06 -9.05 1.39
N GLY A 73 8.97 -9.89 0.88
CA GLY A 73 10.35 -9.97 1.35
C GLY A 73 11.14 -8.67 1.15
N ALA A 74 10.88 -7.94 0.06
CA ALA A 74 11.46 -6.62 -0.16
C ALA A 74 10.99 -5.56 0.85
N LEU A 75 9.77 -5.71 1.39
CA LEU A 75 9.14 -4.77 2.32
C LEU A 75 9.44 -5.09 3.80
N ASP A 76 10.05 -6.23 4.10
CA ASP A 76 10.36 -6.66 5.47
C ASP A 76 11.15 -5.61 6.29
N PRO A 77 12.12 -4.88 5.72
CA PRO A 77 12.85 -3.84 6.45
C PRO A 77 12.02 -2.61 6.84
N LEU A 78 10.80 -2.44 6.30
CA LEU A 78 9.98 -1.27 6.60
C LEU A 78 9.58 -1.22 8.08
N PRO A 79 9.52 -0.02 8.69
CA PRO A 79 8.94 0.14 10.02
C PRO A 79 7.52 -0.43 10.11
N ARG A 80 7.16 -0.93 11.29
CA ARG A 80 5.85 -1.57 11.54
C ARG A 80 4.67 -0.68 11.14
N LEU A 81 4.75 0.62 11.42
CA LEU A 81 3.73 1.60 11.02
C LEU A 81 3.57 1.69 9.49
N TYR A 82 4.67 1.68 8.74
CA TYR A 82 4.62 1.78 7.27
C TYR A 82 4.02 0.52 6.68
N ARG A 83 4.40 -0.66 7.17
CA ARG A 83 3.76 -1.93 6.77
C ARG A 83 2.26 -1.93 7.07
N ALA A 84 1.85 -1.44 8.24
CA ALA A 84 0.43 -1.30 8.57
C ALA A 84 -0.30 -0.38 7.59
N ILE A 85 0.29 0.75 7.19
CA ILE A 85 -0.30 1.64 6.18
C ILE A 85 -0.46 0.93 4.84
N LEU A 86 0.53 0.16 4.40
CA LEU A 86 0.44 -0.60 3.15
C LEU A 86 -0.70 -1.64 3.21
N VAL A 87 -0.82 -2.38 4.32
CA VAL A 87 -1.95 -3.31 4.54
C VAL A 87 -3.28 -2.55 4.49
N ALA A 88 -3.41 -1.44 5.23
CA ALA A 88 -4.65 -0.68 5.30
C ALA A 88 -5.08 -0.10 3.93
N ARG A 89 -4.11 0.22 3.06
CA ARG A 89 -4.35 0.79 1.74
C ARG A 89 -4.63 -0.24 0.65
N PHE A 90 -3.88 -1.35 0.62
CA PHE A 90 -3.88 -2.30 -0.51
C PHE A 90 -4.57 -3.63 -0.21
N ALA A 91 -4.65 -4.04 1.05
CA ALA A 91 -5.29 -5.30 1.39
C ALA A 91 -6.82 -5.20 1.27
N PRO A 92 -7.49 -6.30 0.88
CA PRO A 92 -8.93 -6.42 0.97
C PRO A 92 -9.43 -6.06 2.38
N ARG A 93 -10.40 -5.16 2.46
CA ARG A 93 -10.94 -4.68 3.75
C ARG A 93 -11.88 -5.68 4.40
N THR A 94 -12.58 -6.45 3.58
CA THR A 94 -13.64 -7.35 4.00
C THR A 94 -13.34 -8.77 3.58
N ASP A 95 -13.88 -9.71 4.34
CA ASP A 95 -13.83 -11.14 4.10
C ASP A 95 -15.21 -11.75 4.37
N ARG A 96 -15.39 -13.04 4.07
CA ARG A 96 -16.61 -13.80 4.34
C ARG A 96 -16.46 -14.54 5.67
N CYS A 97 -17.45 -14.43 6.57
CA CYS A 97 -17.42 -15.23 7.80
C CYS A 97 -17.43 -16.71 7.43
N LYS A 98 -16.47 -17.47 7.96
CA LYS A 98 -16.47 -18.94 7.85
C LYS A 98 -17.73 -19.59 8.45
N CYS A 99 -18.37 -18.90 9.38
CA CYS A 99 -19.55 -19.35 10.13
C CYS A 99 -20.87 -19.21 9.35
N CYS A 100 -21.14 -18.03 8.81
CA CYS A 100 -22.44 -17.63 8.29
C CYS A 100 -22.36 -17.00 6.90
N GLN A 101 -21.16 -16.94 6.31
CA GLN A 101 -20.88 -16.26 5.04
C GLN A 101 -21.27 -14.77 5.04
N GLY A 102 -21.47 -14.13 6.20
CA GLY A 102 -21.68 -12.69 6.29
C GLY A 102 -20.42 -11.91 5.91
N THR A 103 -20.57 -10.69 5.41
CA THR A 103 -19.43 -9.79 5.16
C THR A 103 -18.90 -9.27 6.50
N VAL A 104 -17.63 -9.52 6.77
CA VAL A 104 -16.93 -9.07 7.99
C VAL A 104 -15.67 -8.31 7.60
N ASP A 105 -15.15 -7.47 8.49
CA ASP A 105 -13.84 -6.86 8.25
C ASP A 105 -12.74 -7.94 8.30
N ARG A 106 -11.75 -7.85 7.42
CA ARG A 106 -10.60 -8.75 7.41
C ARG A 106 -9.73 -8.48 8.64
N HIS A 107 -9.26 -9.55 9.27
CA HIS A 107 -8.59 -9.45 10.58
C HIS A 107 -7.25 -8.70 10.52
N ASP A 108 -6.47 -8.93 9.47
CA ASP A 108 -5.20 -8.22 9.24
C ASP A 108 -5.41 -6.74 8.90
N TRP A 109 -6.46 -6.41 8.14
CA TRP A 109 -6.84 -5.03 7.88
C TRP A 109 -7.24 -4.30 9.17
N LEU A 110 -8.03 -4.95 10.03
CA LEU A 110 -8.35 -4.42 11.36
C LEU A 110 -7.10 -4.25 12.24
N ALA A 111 -6.18 -5.20 12.21
CA ALA A 111 -4.91 -5.11 12.94
C ALA A 111 -4.07 -3.92 12.46
N ALA A 112 -4.04 -3.67 11.15
CA ALA A 112 -3.37 -2.51 10.57
C ALA A 112 -4.02 -1.19 10.98
N VAL A 113 -5.36 -1.10 10.96
CA VAL A 113 -6.10 0.07 11.46
C VAL A 113 -5.75 0.36 12.92
N ARG A 114 -5.73 -0.67 13.76
CA ARG A 114 -5.38 -0.57 15.18
C ARG A 114 -3.95 -0.08 15.38
N GLU A 115 -3.02 -0.56 14.58
CA GLU A 115 -1.63 -0.13 14.64
C GLU A 115 -1.46 1.34 14.28
N ILE A 116 -2.10 1.77 13.21
CA ILE A 116 -2.07 3.17 12.76
C ILE A 116 -2.77 4.07 13.78
N SER A 117 -3.86 3.61 14.39
CA SER A 117 -4.58 4.31 15.46
C SER A 117 -3.75 4.51 16.72
N ASP A 118 -2.98 3.50 17.12
CA ASP A 118 -2.07 3.59 18.27
C ASP A 118 -0.91 4.56 17.96
N ALA A 119 -0.35 4.51 16.76
CA ALA A 119 0.65 5.49 16.32
C ALA A 119 0.09 6.92 16.24
N ALA A 120 -1.16 7.09 15.79
CA ALA A 120 -1.82 8.38 15.70
C ALA A 120 -2.08 9.01 17.08
N ALA A 121 -2.25 8.21 18.13
CA ALA A 121 -2.39 8.71 19.50
C ALA A 121 -1.14 9.52 19.91
N CYS A 122 0.05 9.04 19.56
CA CYS A 122 1.31 9.72 19.84
C CYS A 122 1.67 10.78 18.77
N GLY A 123 1.43 10.48 17.49
CA GLY A 123 1.88 11.33 16.37
C GLY A 123 0.97 12.50 16.04
N ALA A 124 -0.35 12.33 16.16
CA ALA A 124 -1.34 13.35 15.77
C ALA A 124 -2.08 13.96 16.97
N LEU A 125 -2.18 13.20 18.07
CA LEU A 125 -3.05 13.50 19.21
C LEU A 125 -2.31 13.52 20.56
N SER A 126 -0.98 13.72 20.57
CA SER A 126 -0.16 13.67 21.80
C SER A 126 -0.65 14.57 22.94
N ALA A 127 -1.32 15.68 22.64
CA ALA A 127 -1.89 16.61 23.62
C ALA A 127 -3.40 16.42 23.86
N HIS A 128 -4.01 15.35 23.36
CA HIS A 128 -5.45 15.11 23.40
C HIS A 128 -5.77 13.70 23.90
N PRO A 129 -6.41 13.55 25.07
CA PRO A 129 -6.96 12.26 25.45
C PRO A 129 -8.06 11.88 24.46
N THR A 130 -7.95 10.70 23.87
CA THR A 130 -8.91 10.23 22.87
C THR A 130 -9.31 8.78 23.13
N PRO A 131 -10.60 8.44 23.08
CA PRO A 131 -11.03 7.04 23.11
C PRO A 131 -10.53 6.26 21.88
N ARG A 132 -10.01 5.04 22.10
CA ARG A 132 -9.53 4.18 21.01
C ARG A 132 -10.61 3.92 19.96
N VAL A 133 -11.87 3.73 20.40
CA VAL A 133 -13.03 3.50 19.52
C VAL A 133 -13.17 4.60 18.46
N LEU A 134 -12.97 5.87 18.85
CA LEU A 134 -13.04 6.99 17.92
C LEU A 134 -11.85 7.02 16.97
N ARG A 135 -10.63 6.80 17.47
CA ARG A 135 -9.42 6.77 16.62
C ARG A 135 -9.48 5.66 15.58
N ASP A 136 -9.83 4.44 16.00
CA ASP A 136 -9.98 3.28 15.12
C ASP A 136 -11.01 3.57 14.02
N ALA A 137 -12.15 4.17 14.37
CA ALA A 137 -13.18 4.56 13.40
C ALA A 137 -12.70 5.63 12.42
N ILE A 138 -11.98 6.66 12.88
CA ILE A 138 -11.41 7.71 12.03
C ILE A 138 -10.39 7.12 11.04
N VAL A 139 -9.48 6.27 11.53
CA VAL A 139 -8.46 5.62 10.70
C VAL A 139 -9.11 4.67 9.70
N ALA A 140 -10.04 3.82 10.13
CA ALA A 140 -10.79 2.94 9.24
C ALA A 140 -11.51 3.73 8.14
N ARG A 141 -12.16 4.84 8.50
CA ARG A 141 -12.83 5.73 7.56
C ARG A 141 -11.86 6.39 6.58
N TYR A 142 -10.66 6.75 7.02
CA TYR A 142 -9.62 7.30 6.14
C TYR A 142 -9.21 6.30 5.04
N PHE A 143 -9.10 5.02 5.39
CA PHE A 143 -8.78 3.95 4.44
C PHE A 143 -10.01 3.39 3.68
N GLY A 144 -11.15 4.10 3.73
CA GLY A 144 -12.29 3.83 2.87
C GLY A 144 -13.36 2.91 3.45
N LYS A 145 -13.38 2.68 4.77
CA LYS A 145 -14.54 2.07 5.42
C LYS A 145 -15.68 3.07 5.51
N ASP A 146 -16.87 2.66 5.08
CA ASP A 146 -18.06 3.49 5.18
C ASP A 146 -18.56 3.53 6.63
N LEU A 147 -18.31 4.66 7.29
CA LEU A 147 -18.70 4.93 8.68
C LEU A 147 -19.00 6.41 8.83
N LYS A 148 -20.10 6.74 9.51
CA LYS A 148 -20.40 8.12 9.88
C LYS A 148 -19.59 8.52 11.10
N LEU A 149 -19.01 9.73 11.06
CA LEU A 149 -18.23 10.26 12.18
C LEU A 149 -19.11 10.54 13.41
N SER A 150 -20.40 10.88 13.21
CA SER A 150 -21.37 11.07 14.28
C SER A 150 -21.61 9.78 15.06
N GLU A 151 -21.83 8.66 14.37
CA GLU A 151 -22.01 7.33 14.99
C GLU A 151 -20.75 6.92 15.77
N ALA A 152 -19.56 7.23 15.26
CA ALA A 152 -18.31 6.99 15.97
C ALA A 152 -18.16 7.88 17.23
N ALA A 153 -18.62 9.13 17.17
CA ALA A 153 -18.61 10.05 18.30
C ALA A 153 -19.56 9.59 19.42
N GLU A 154 -20.78 9.19 19.06
CA GLU A 154 -21.78 8.65 19.98
C GLU A 154 -21.27 7.39 20.68
N ARG A 155 -20.74 6.42 19.91
CA ARG A 155 -20.14 5.19 20.47
C ARG A 155 -18.95 5.45 21.39
N ALA A 156 -18.22 6.53 21.15
CA ALA A 156 -17.08 6.91 21.97
C ALA A 156 -17.46 7.82 23.15
N GLY A 157 -18.73 8.24 23.26
CA GLY A 157 -19.20 9.16 24.30
C GLY A 157 -18.58 10.56 24.20
N VAL A 158 -18.26 11.05 22.99
CA VAL A 158 -17.66 12.38 22.79
C VAL A 158 -18.55 13.31 21.96
N SER A 159 -18.31 14.61 22.09
CA SER A 159 -18.99 15.61 21.26
C SER A 159 -18.61 15.49 19.77
N ALA A 160 -19.53 15.88 18.89
CA ALA A 160 -19.28 15.95 17.45
C ALA A 160 -18.13 16.91 17.09
N ALA A 161 -17.96 18.01 17.86
CA ALA A 161 -16.87 18.96 17.68
C ALA A 161 -15.50 18.31 17.98
N THR A 162 -15.42 17.53 19.07
CA THR A 162 -14.21 16.76 19.42
C THR A 162 -13.87 15.75 18.33
N ALA A 163 -14.86 14.97 17.88
CA ALA A 163 -14.68 14.00 16.81
C ALA A 163 -14.19 14.65 15.51
N THR A 164 -14.74 15.80 15.14
CA THR A 164 -14.34 16.57 13.96
C THR A 164 -12.90 17.07 14.08
N ASN A 165 -12.52 17.61 15.24
CA ASN A 165 -11.16 18.07 15.51
C ASN A 165 -10.15 16.92 15.37
N HIS A 166 -10.41 15.78 16.04
CA HIS A 166 -9.53 14.62 15.98
C HIS A 166 -9.43 14.03 14.58
N ASN A 167 -10.55 13.97 13.85
CA ASN A 167 -10.57 13.56 12.46
C ASN A 167 -9.69 14.47 11.59
N GLY A 168 -9.76 15.79 11.79
CA GLY A 168 -8.89 16.75 11.10
C GLY A 168 -7.41 16.49 11.37
N LYS A 169 -7.03 16.28 12.64
CA LYS A 169 -5.63 16.02 13.04
C LYS A 169 -5.08 14.71 12.48
N ILE A 170 -5.83 13.61 12.61
CA ILE A 170 -5.41 12.31 12.09
C ILE A 170 -5.30 12.35 10.56
N LYS A 171 -6.27 12.96 9.87
CA LYS A 171 -6.20 13.13 8.40
C LYS A 171 -4.99 13.94 7.97
N LEU A 172 -4.74 15.05 8.66
CA LEU A 172 -3.58 15.91 8.38
C LEU A 172 -2.26 15.15 8.59
N TRP A 173 -2.18 14.33 9.64
CA TRP A 173 -1.00 13.52 9.91
C TRP A 173 -0.78 12.41 8.87
N LEU A 174 -1.85 11.73 8.44
CA LEU A 174 -1.77 10.67 7.43
C LEU A 174 -1.50 11.22 6.02
N TYR A 175 -2.24 12.23 5.60
CA TYR A 175 -2.19 12.79 4.24
C TYR A 175 -1.08 13.83 4.06
N GLY A 176 -0.81 14.62 5.10
CA GLY A 176 0.11 15.75 5.04
C GLY A 176 -0.56 17.05 4.58
N THR A 177 0.29 18.04 4.29
CA THR A 177 -0.12 19.36 3.77
C THR A 177 0.49 19.61 2.40
N ARG A 178 -0.26 20.29 1.52
CA ARG A 178 0.28 20.75 0.22
C ARG A 178 1.14 22.00 0.36
N THR A 179 0.83 22.86 1.32
CA THR A 179 1.59 24.08 1.63
C THR A 179 1.58 24.33 3.13
N THR A 180 2.64 24.93 3.65
CA THR A 180 2.72 25.38 5.04
C THR A 180 2.62 26.90 5.10
N LYS A 181 1.97 27.44 6.13
CA LYS A 181 1.92 28.90 6.32
C LYS A 181 3.19 29.33 7.04
N GLN A 182 4.05 30.09 6.37
CA GLN A 182 5.24 30.64 6.98
C GLN A 182 4.94 31.95 7.73
N LYS A 183 5.82 32.28 8.67
CA LYS A 183 5.76 33.49 9.48
C LYS A 183 6.05 34.69 8.54
N GLY A 184 4.99 35.33 8.05
CA GLY A 184 5.07 36.36 7.00
C GLY A 184 3.91 36.31 6.00
N GLY A 185 3.07 35.27 6.03
CA GLY A 185 1.93 35.12 5.11
C GLY A 185 2.27 34.39 3.82
N GLU A 186 3.56 34.14 3.57
CA GLU A 186 4.04 33.33 2.46
C GLU A 186 3.69 31.83 2.66
N ARG A 187 3.47 31.14 1.54
CA ARG A 187 3.18 29.70 1.51
C ARG A 187 4.48 28.95 1.27
N GLY A 188 4.98 28.26 2.29
CA GLY A 188 6.13 27.36 2.20
C GLY A 188 5.75 25.99 1.64
N ALA A 189 6.77 25.16 1.42
CA ALA A 189 6.61 23.79 0.95
C ALA A 189 5.73 22.96 1.90
N GLY A 190 4.89 22.10 1.32
CA GLY A 190 4.05 21.17 2.05
C GLY A 190 4.86 20.10 2.79
N GLN A 191 4.27 19.53 3.83
CA GLN A 191 4.84 18.40 4.56
C GLN A 191 4.15 17.10 4.12
N LYS A 192 4.94 16.10 3.72
CA LYS A 192 4.44 14.76 3.41
C LYS A 192 3.79 14.15 4.65
N GLY A 193 2.61 13.56 4.47
CA GLY A 193 1.98 12.75 5.51
C GLY A 193 2.66 11.40 5.64
N VAL A 194 2.38 10.71 6.74
CA VAL A 194 2.99 9.41 7.05
C VAL A 194 2.68 8.37 5.96
N GLU A 195 1.52 8.46 5.30
CA GLU A 195 1.21 7.58 4.20
C GLU A 195 2.10 7.80 2.98
N ALA A 196 2.34 9.06 2.60
CA ALA A 196 3.20 9.38 1.47
C ALA A 196 4.65 8.91 1.73
N LEU A 197 5.13 9.05 2.96
CA LEU A 197 6.43 8.51 3.38
C LEU A 197 6.46 6.98 3.27
N ALA A 198 5.44 6.28 3.77
CA ALA A 198 5.36 4.82 3.67
C ALA A 198 5.40 4.34 2.21
N MET A 199 4.71 5.05 1.31
CA MET A 199 4.70 4.74 -0.13
C MET A 199 6.05 5.00 -0.79
N GLU A 200 6.74 6.08 -0.46
CA GLU A 200 8.07 6.41 -0.97
C GLU A 200 9.12 5.38 -0.53
N HIS A 201 9.16 5.06 0.76
CA HIS A 201 10.05 4.01 1.26
C HIS A 201 9.77 2.63 0.65
N ALA A 202 8.49 2.30 0.43
CA ALA A 202 8.13 1.07 -0.26
C ALA A 202 8.61 1.09 -1.72
N ALA A 203 8.43 2.20 -2.43
CA ALA A 203 8.92 2.36 -3.80
C ALA A 203 10.44 2.21 -3.87
N ASP A 204 11.18 2.88 -3.01
CA ASP A 204 12.65 2.81 -2.97
C ASP A 204 13.14 1.37 -2.76
N LEU A 205 12.52 0.62 -1.83
CA LEU A 205 12.88 -0.78 -1.57
C LEU A 205 12.56 -1.69 -2.76
N LEU A 206 11.40 -1.50 -3.39
CA LEU A 206 11.00 -2.30 -4.54
C LEU A 206 11.89 -2.00 -5.76
N SER A 207 12.20 -0.74 -6.01
CA SER A 207 13.09 -0.33 -7.09
C SER A 207 14.53 -0.79 -6.84
N ALA A 208 15.03 -0.75 -5.59
CA ALA A 208 16.33 -1.30 -5.22
C ALA A 208 16.44 -2.83 -5.41
N LYS A 209 15.31 -3.55 -5.35
CA LYS A 209 15.24 -4.99 -5.67
C LYS A 209 14.96 -5.27 -7.15
N GLY A 210 14.91 -4.23 -8.00
CA GLY A 210 14.65 -4.36 -9.43
C GLY A 210 13.20 -4.72 -9.79
N LEU A 211 12.25 -4.55 -8.85
CA LEU A 211 10.86 -4.99 -9.04
C LEU A 211 10.01 -4.01 -9.84
N CYS A 212 10.24 -2.71 -9.69
CA CYS A 212 9.53 -1.65 -10.38
C CYS A 212 10.44 -0.47 -10.69
N ASP A 213 9.96 0.48 -11.50
CA ASP A 213 10.73 1.67 -11.89
C ASP A 213 11.14 2.58 -10.73
#